data_AF-A0A6C0JIX5-F1
#
_entry.id   AF-A0A6C0JIX5-F1
#
_cell.length_a   1.000
_cell.length_b   1.000
_cell.length_c   1.000
_cell.angle_alpha   90.00
_cell.angle_beta   90.00
_cell.angle_gamma   90.00
#
_symmetry.space_group_name_H-M   'P 1'
#
loop_
_entity.id
_entity.type
_entity.pdbx_description
1 polymer ?
#
loop_
_entity_poly.entity_id
_entity_poly.type
_entity_poly.pdbx_seq_one_letter_code
_entity_poly.pdbx_strand_id
1 'polypeptide(L)'
;MYKITFEDNLYKEWDIYETDNYTKTTLTINPLEMKLFNNDTFNINGDIIYSSLRENKYNAGVLDLSKTYGKDKNFLYLCKPDDKRVPYFLVPYNIPVSFNKIKTALYITFEFKHWNHKMPYGTMTQNLGTVDTPLHYYEYSLYCKSLNVSTREFNNDVINTLKKKIDNYDNIIDAIIDKYNIPKRTSNVFTIDSETSIDLDDGISIQDGNISVYISNVPIIIDFLNLWNSFTNRISTIYLPDKKHSMLPLKLSQLCSLNEKETRICLVMDINIKTLQYSLSTCYVNINKNYSYEESSLLTNPDYLMIKDILHAKNSHDLITELMIMFNKNCVNYMKPYQNGIYKINNGLNHKLYETYNTETTYMHITSPIRRLVDILNIYQLCTNDNQFTFSETANRFYNNWYNKLDYINKTTKNIRKTQSKCKLLSLFDKENHNVYKGQVFDKMKYNEIKYKYQVFISDINVYTTIVTENELFENNEYEFKIFIFHDESQLKHKIKLQLNDLKL
;
A
#
# COMPACT_ATOMS: atom_id res chain seq x y z
N MET A 1 13.23 -30.35 1.26
CA MET A 1 12.77 -30.01 -0.11
C MET A 1 13.70 -28.94 -0.67
N TYR A 2 13.64 -28.66 -1.97
CA TYR A 2 14.52 -27.68 -2.61
C TYR A 2 13.71 -26.57 -3.25
N LYS A 3 14.28 -25.38 -3.34
CA LYS A 3 13.72 -24.21 -4.03
C LYS A 3 14.72 -23.72 -5.07
N ILE A 4 14.26 -23.46 -6.29
CA ILE A 4 15.10 -22.95 -7.38
C ILE A 4 14.84 -21.47 -7.64
N THR A 5 15.89 -20.72 -7.98
CA THR A 5 15.80 -19.35 -8.46
C THR A 5 16.66 -19.16 -9.70
N PHE A 6 16.18 -18.34 -10.63
CA PHE A 6 16.91 -18.01 -11.87
C PHE A 6 17.29 -16.54 -11.90
N GLU A 7 18.37 -16.22 -12.61
CA GLU A 7 18.73 -14.82 -12.89
C GLU A 7 17.85 -14.21 -14.00
N ASP A 8 17.56 -15.00 -15.03
CA ASP A 8 16.77 -14.61 -16.19
C ASP A 8 15.92 -15.79 -16.73
N ASN A 9 15.27 -15.58 -17.86
CA ASN A 9 14.44 -16.58 -18.52
C ASN A 9 15.18 -17.46 -19.54
N LEU A 10 16.51 -17.36 -19.62
CA LEU A 10 17.34 -18.16 -20.53
C LEU A 10 17.79 -19.48 -19.91
N TYR A 11 17.56 -19.69 -18.61
CA TYR A 11 17.90 -20.91 -17.89
C TYR A 11 19.40 -21.26 -17.98
N LYS A 12 20.27 -20.25 -18.09
CA LYS A 12 21.72 -20.44 -18.16
C LYS A 12 22.35 -20.64 -16.78
N GLU A 13 21.84 -19.90 -15.79
CA GLU A 13 22.33 -19.90 -14.42
C GLU A 13 21.15 -19.98 -13.45
N TRP A 14 21.31 -20.77 -12.39
CA TRP A 14 20.31 -20.94 -11.35
C TRP A 14 20.96 -21.28 -10.02
N ASP A 15 20.25 -20.91 -8.95
CA ASP A 15 20.61 -21.24 -7.58
C ASP A 15 19.55 -22.16 -6.97
N ILE A 16 20.01 -23.09 -6.15
CA ILE A 16 19.16 -24.04 -5.42
C ILE A 16 19.37 -23.84 -3.94
N TYR A 17 18.26 -23.82 -3.19
CA TYR A 17 18.27 -23.67 -1.75
C TYR A 17 17.48 -24.80 -1.09
N GLU A 18 17.98 -25.31 0.03
CA GLU A 18 17.19 -26.18 0.90
C GLU A 18 16.08 -25.36 1.58
N THR A 19 14.84 -25.85 1.59
CA THR A 19 13.69 -25.10 2.13
C THR A 19 13.73 -24.90 3.64
N ASP A 20 14.40 -25.80 4.36
CA ASP A 20 14.30 -25.89 5.82
C ASP A 20 15.23 -24.90 6.51
N ASN A 21 16.38 -24.61 5.89
CA ASN A 21 17.42 -23.72 6.41
C ASN A 21 17.78 -22.57 5.43
N TYR A 22 17.19 -22.53 4.23
CA TYR A 22 17.51 -21.59 3.14
C TYR A 22 19.00 -21.54 2.77
N THR A 23 19.73 -22.64 2.98
CA THR A 23 21.14 -22.74 2.60
C THR A 23 21.27 -23.06 1.11
N LYS A 24 22.19 -22.36 0.45
CA LYS A 24 22.51 -22.61 -0.97
C LYS A 24 23.17 -23.98 -1.09
N THR A 25 22.67 -24.81 -1.99
CA THR A 25 23.15 -26.16 -2.25
C THR A 25 23.32 -26.40 -3.75
N THR A 26 23.97 -27.51 -4.11
CA THR A 26 24.18 -27.91 -5.51
C THR A 26 23.49 -29.25 -5.76
N LEU A 27 22.66 -29.31 -6.79
CA LEU A 27 22.06 -30.54 -7.28
C LEU A 27 22.32 -30.65 -8.79
N THR A 28 22.64 -31.85 -9.25
CA THR A 28 22.76 -32.13 -10.68
C THR A 28 21.36 -32.31 -11.27
N ILE A 29 20.80 -31.22 -11.79
CA ILE A 29 19.46 -31.20 -12.39
C ILE A 29 19.46 -30.45 -13.72
N ASN A 30 18.46 -30.72 -14.57
CA ASN A 30 18.15 -29.90 -15.73
C ASN A 30 16.79 -29.21 -15.52
N PRO A 31 16.76 -27.94 -15.07
CA PRO A 31 15.51 -27.27 -14.71
C PRO A 31 14.54 -27.11 -15.89
N LEU A 32 15.06 -27.04 -17.12
CA LEU A 32 14.23 -26.91 -18.33
C LEU A 32 13.53 -28.24 -18.66
N GLU A 33 14.24 -29.36 -18.56
CA GLU A 33 13.66 -30.70 -18.73
C GLU A 33 12.64 -31.02 -17.63
N MET A 34 12.93 -30.59 -16.40
CA MET A 34 12.02 -30.69 -15.25
C MET A 34 10.89 -29.67 -15.27
N LYS A 35 10.91 -28.72 -16.22
CA LYS A 35 9.89 -27.67 -16.41
C LYS A 35 9.70 -26.81 -15.15
N LEU A 36 10.78 -26.53 -14.43
CA LEU A 36 10.75 -25.72 -13.22
C LEU A 36 10.61 -24.24 -13.57
N PHE A 37 9.76 -23.52 -12.84
CA PHE A 37 9.69 -22.06 -12.87
C PHE A 37 10.47 -21.45 -11.70
N ASN A 38 10.76 -20.16 -11.82
CA ASN A 38 11.39 -19.40 -10.76
C ASN A 38 10.57 -19.45 -9.45
N ASN A 39 11.25 -19.75 -8.34
CA ASN A 39 10.67 -19.99 -7.00
C ASN A 39 9.84 -21.26 -6.86
N ASP A 40 9.86 -22.20 -7.81
CA ASP A 40 9.27 -23.51 -7.59
C ASP A 40 10.01 -24.23 -6.46
N THR A 41 9.24 -24.96 -5.64
CA THR A 41 9.80 -25.95 -4.73
C THR A 41 9.57 -27.35 -5.26
N PHE A 42 10.55 -28.21 -5.10
CA PHE A 42 10.57 -29.56 -5.65
C PHE A 42 11.26 -30.54 -4.69
N ASN A 43 10.96 -31.83 -4.83
CA ASN A 43 11.61 -32.89 -4.07
C ASN A 43 12.90 -33.37 -4.77
N ILE A 44 13.62 -34.30 -4.15
CA ILE A 44 14.87 -34.86 -4.73
C ILE A 44 14.64 -35.62 -6.05
N ASN A 45 13.42 -36.13 -6.27
CA ASN A 45 13.05 -36.84 -7.49
C ASN A 45 12.73 -35.88 -8.64
N GLY A 46 12.62 -34.57 -8.36
CA GLY A 46 12.28 -33.56 -9.33
C GLY A 46 10.79 -33.22 -9.44
N ASP A 47 9.95 -33.83 -8.59
CA ASP A 47 8.53 -33.51 -8.59
C ASP A 47 8.31 -32.12 -7.99
N ILE A 48 7.53 -31.30 -8.69
CA ILE A 48 7.14 -29.96 -8.23
C ILE A 48 6.14 -30.12 -7.09
N ILE A 49 6.50 -29.61 -5.92
CA ILE A 49 5.67 -29.62 -4.71
C ILE A 49 4.81 -28.34 -4.65
N TYR A 50 5.39 -27.19 -4.96
CA TYR A 50 4.69 -25.91 -4.99
C TYR A 50 5.24 -25.02 -6.08
N SER A 51 4.35 -24.28 -6.75
CA SER A 51 4.73 -23.29 -7.75
C SER A 51 3.80 -22.10 -7.71
N SER A 52 4.35 -20.96 -7.29
CA SER A 52 3.61 -19.70 -7.25
C SER A 52 3.04 -19.30 -8.62
N LEU A 53 3.74 -19.61 -9.72
CA LEU A 53 3.27 -19.29 -11.07
C LEU A 53 2.12 -20.21 -11.49
N ARG A 54 2.20 -21.51 -11.18
CA ARG A 54 1.19 -22.51 -11.59
C ARG A 54 -0.12 -22.35 -10.81
N GLU A 55 -0.04 -21.99 -9.53
CA GLU A 55 -1.23 -21.80 -8.70
C GLU A 55 -1.92 -20.45 -8.91
N ASN A 56 -1.17 -19.45 -9.38
CA ASN A 56 -1.72 -18.13 -9.63
C ASN A 56 -2.49 -18.09 -10.96
N LYS A 57 -3.79 -17.80 -10.89
CA LYS A 57 -4.65 -17.64 -12.08
C LYS A 57 -4.48 -16.29 -12.79
N TYR A 58 -3.85 -15.33 -12.12
CA TYR A 58 -3.76 -13.95 -12.59
C TYR A 58 -2.30 -13.48 -12.70
N ASN A 59 -1.45 -14.29 -13.36
CA ASN A 59 -0.08 -13.86 -13.65
C ASN A 59 -0.11 -12.70 -14.65
N ALA A 60 0.56 -11.60 -14.33
CA ALA A 60 0.63 -10.45 -15.23
C ALA A 60 1.58 -10.73 -16.40
N GLY A 61 1.16 -10.38 -17.61
CA GLY A 61 2.01 -10.44 -18.80
C GLY A 61 1.60 -9.46 -19.89
N VAL A 62 2.46 -9.32 -20.88
CA VAL A 62 2.21 -8.54 -22.10
C VAL A 62 2.08 -9.49 -23.28
N LEU A 63 0.94 -9.47 -23.95
CA LEU A 63 0.66 -10.29 -25.12
C LEU A 63 1.05 -9.55 -26.40
N ASP A 64 2.05 -10.07 -27.10
CA ASP A 64 2.55 -9.52 -28.36
C ASP A 64 1.70 -10.02 -29.54
N LEU A 65 0.93 -9.12 -30.15
CA LEU A 65 0.05 -9.43 -31.26
C LEU A 65 0.73 -9.31 -32.65
N SER A 66 2.01 -8.92 -32.70
CA SER A 66 2.73 -8.68 -33.96
C SER A 66 2.91 -9.95 -34.80
N LYS A 67 3.14 -11.09 -34.14
CA LYS A 67 3.44 -12.38 -34.77
C LYS A 67 2.66 -13.53 -34.15
N THR A 68 2.20 -14.45 -34.99
CA THR A 68 1.58 -15.72 -34.56
C THR A 68 2.62 -16.84 -34.48
N TYR A 69 2.41 -17.77 -33.54
CA TYR A 69 3.32 -18.88 -33.24
C TYR A 69 2.63 -20.25 -33.39
N GLY A 70 1.55 -20.31 -34.17
CA GLY A 70 0.74 -21.50 -34.38
C GLY A 70 -0.73 -21.27 -34.05
N LYS A 71 -1.48 -22.37 -33.84
CA LYS A 71 -2.91 -22.33 -33.57
C LYS A 71 -3.30 -23.45 -32.59
N ASP A 72 -4.06 -23.10 -31.55
CA ASP A 72 -4.76 -24.01 -30.64
C ASP A 72 -6.20 -23.49 -30.47
N LYS A 73 -7.11 -23.93 -31.35
CA LYS A 73 -8.42 -23.34 -31.68
C LYS A 73 -8.33 -21.89 -32.21
N ASN A 74 -7.68 -21.00 -31.46
CA ASN A 74 -7.32 -19.63 -31.83
C ASN A 74 -5.83 -19.52 -32.18
N PHE A 75 -5.41 -18.42 -32.79
CA PHE A 75 -3.99 -18.16 -33.03
C PHE A 75 -3.23 -18.01 -31.71
N LEU A 76 -2.03 -18.57 -31.66
CA LEU A 76 -1.13 -18.48 -30.52
C LEU A 76 -0.25 -17.25 -30.66
N TYR A 77 -0.17 -16.46 -29.59
CA TYR A 77 0.65 -15.27 -29.49
C TYR A 77 1.65 -15.41 -28.34
N LEU A 78 2.75 -14.66 -28.45
CA LEU A 78 3.79 -14.67 -27.44
C LEU A 78 3.38 -13.80 -26.25
N CYS A 79 3.24 -14.41 -25.08
CA CYS A 79 3.05 -13.71 -23.81
C CYS A 79 4.38 -13.57 -23.09
N LYS A 80 4.73 -12.33 -22.73
CA LYS A 80 5.92 -11.97 -21.95
C LYS A 80 5.48 -11.72 -20.49
N PRO A 81 5.78 -12.62 -19.53
CA PRO A 81 5.44 -12.40 -18.13
C PRO A 81 6.14 -11.16 -17.54
N ASP A 82 5.54 -10.50 -16.53
CA ASP A 82 6.20 -9.36 -15.85
C ASP A 82 7.49 -9.77 -15.14
N ASP A 83 7.53 -10.98 -14.57
CA ASP A 83 8.75 -11.54 -14.01
C ASP A 83 9.67 -12.02 -15.14
N LYS A 84 10.78 -11.30 -15.35
CA LYS A 84 11.77 -11.56 -16.39
C LYS A 84 12.52 -12.88 -16.23
N ARG A 85 12.38 -13.55 -15.07
CA ARG A 85 12.96 -14.87 -14.78
C ARG A 85 12.07 -16.02 -15.23
N VAL A 86 10.87 -15.71 -15.71
CA VAL A 86 9.91 -16.69 -16.18
C VAL A 86 10.00 -16.77 -17.71
N PRO A 87 10.02 -17.97 -18.31
CA PRO A 87 10.03 -18.14 -19.76
C PRO A 87 8.77 -17.55 -20.39
N TYR A 88 8.87 -17.19 -21.66
CA TYR A 88 7.71 -16.71 -22.40
C TYR A 88 6.69 -17.83 -22.62
N PHE A 89 5.42 -17.45 -22.66
CA PHE A 89 4.29 -18.34 -22.83
C PHE A 89 3.71 -18.22 -24.23
N LEU A 90 3.12 -19.31 -24.73
CA LEU A 90 2.18 -19.24 -25.85
C LEU A 90 0.76 -19.17 -25.30
N VAL A 91 0.03 -18.13 -25.68
CA VAL A 91 -1.34 -17.88 -25.21
C VAL A 91 -2.27 -17.74 -26.42
N PRO A 92 -3.37 -18.52 -26.49
CA PRO A 92 -4.33 -18.41 -27.59
C PRO A 92 -5.18 -17.16 -27.42
N TYR A 93 -5.33 -16.38 -28.50
CA TYR A 93 -6.18 -15.18 -28.51
C TYR A 93 -6.82 -14.99 -29.89
N ASN A 94 -8.05 -14.49 -29.90
CA ASN A 94 -8.73 -14.10 -31.12
C ASN A 94 -8.81 -12.58 -31.18
N ILE A 95 -8.14 -11.97 -32.15
CA ILE A 95 -8.16 -10.52 -32.32
C ILE A 95 -9.56 -10.12 -32.83
N PRO A 96 -10.31 -9.25 -32.12
CA PRO A 96 -11.60 -8.78 -32.59
C PRO A 96 -11.50 -8.11 -33.95
N VAL A 97 -12.51 -8.28 -34.79
CA VAL A 97 -12.57 -7.62 -36.11
C VAL A 97 -12.62 -6.10 -35.90
N SER A 98 -11.68 -5.40 -36.52
CA SER A 98 -11.45 -3.97 -36.31
C SER A 98 -11.04 -3.32 -37.63
N PHE A 99 -11.56 -2.11 -37.90
CA PHE A 99 -11.12 -1.28 -39.03
C PHE A 99 -9.66 -0.82 -38.86
N ASN A 100 -9.23 -0.62 -37.61
CA ASN A 100 -7.85 -0.34 -37.28
C ASN A 100 -7.02 -1.64 -37.34
N LYS A 101 -6.12 -1.71 -38.31
CA LYS A 101 -5.24 -2.88 -38.53
C LYS A 101 -3.99 -2.87 -37.65
N ILE A 102 -3.76 -1.82 -36.86
CA ILE A 102 -2.61 -1.72 -35.96
C ILE A 102 -2.76 -2.77 -34.86
N LYS A 103 -1.79 -3.67 -34.78
CA LYS A 103 -1.74 -4.72 -33.75
C LYS A 103 -0.93 -4.22 -32.56
N THR A 104 -1.58 -3.50 -31.65
CA THR A 104 -0.96 -3.07 -30.39
C THR A 104 -0.93 -4.24 -29.41
N ALA A 105 0.17 -4.38 -28.67
CA ALA A 105 0.27 -5.38 -27.61
C ALA A 105 -0.77 -5.12 -26.50
N LEU A 106 -1.12 -6.18 -25.76
CA LEU A 106 -2.11 -6.12 -24.69
C LEU A 106 -1.48 -6.37 -23.32
N TYR A 107 -1.86 -5.60 -22.31
CA TYR A 107 -1.73 -6.03 -20.93
C TYR A 107 -2.78 -7.11 -20.64
N ILE A 108 -2.33 -8.24 -20.11
CA ILE A 108 -3.21 -9.35 -19.77
C ILE A 108 -2.87 -9.94 -18.41
N THR A 109 -3.82 -10.68 -17.87
CA THR A 109 -3.54 -11.73 -16.88
C THR A 109 -3.70 -13.10 -17.54
N PHE A 110 -2.92 -14.08 -17.07
CA PHE A 110 -2.97 -15.44 -17.59
C PHE A 110 -2.69 -16.48 -16.50
N GLU A 111 -3.19 -17.68 -16.72
CA GLU A 111 -2.89 -18.85 -15.89
C GLU A 111 -2.07 -19.88 -16.67
N PHE A 112 -1.25 -20.66 -15.95
CA PHE A 112 -0.51 -21.77 -16.54
C PHE A 112 -1.48 -22.89 -16.98
N LYS A 113 -1.29 -23.44 -18.19
CA LYS A 113 -2.09 -24.56 -18.71
C LYS A 113 -1.29 -25.86 -18.73
N HIS A 114 -0.20 -25.91 -19.50
CA HIS A 114 0.71 -27.06 -19.58
C HIS A 114 2.06 -26.65 -20.18
N TRP A 115 3.08 -27.50 -20.04
CA TRP A 115 4.38 -27.30 -20.68
C TRP A 115 4.81 -28.60 -21.36
N ASN A 116 4.22 -28.90 -22.53
CA ASN A 116 4.42 -30.17 -23.25
C ASN A 116 5.36 -30.01 -24.46
N HIS A 117 5.71 -28.77 -24.80
CA HIS A 117 6.53 -28.42 -25.95
C HIS A 117 7.72 -27.56 -25.50
N LYS A 118 8.45 -26.96 -26.44
CA LYS A 118 9.60 -26.07 -26.15
C LYS A 118 9.24 -24.90 -25.23
N MET A 119 8.00 -24.41 -25.30
CA MET A 119 7.51 -23.29 -24.49
C MET A 119 6.29 -23.71 -23.67
N PRO A 120 6.08 -23.11 -22.49
CA PRO A 120 4.86 -23.29 -21.72
C PRO A 120 3.67 -22.63 -22.42
N TYR A 121 2.50 -23.21 -22.20
CA TYR A 121 1.22 -22.71 -22.68
C TYR A 121 0.43 -22.14 -21.51
N GLY A 122 -0.24 -21.03 -21.77
CA GLY A 122 -1.11 -20.37 -20.81
C GLY A 122 -2.48 -20.11 -21.40
N THR A 123 -3.44 -19.80 -20.53
CA THR A 123 -4.76 -19.31 -20.91
C THR A 123 -4.91 -17.89 -20.42
N MET A 124 -5.31 -16.97 -21.29
CA MET A 124 -5.62 -15.60 -20.88
C MET A 124 -6.82 -15.63 -19.95
N THR A 125 -6.69 -15.04 -18.76
CA THR A 125 -7.77 -14.94 -17.77
C THR A 125 -8.47 -13.59 -17.84
N GLN A 126 -7.73 -12.50 -18.08
CA GLN A 126 -8.30 -11.18 -18.33
C GLN A 126 -7.52 -10.43 -19.40
N ASN A 127 -8.25 -9.70 -20.25
CA ASN A 127 -7.68 -8.69 -21.13
C ASN A 127 -7.81 -7.33 -20.44
N LEU A 128 -6.67 -6.75 -20.01
CA LEU A 128 -6.65 -5.46 -19.32
C LEU A 128 -6.60 -4.28 -20.31
N GLY A 129 -6.43 -4.55 -21.60
CA GLY A 129 -6.42 -3.56 -22.68
C GLY A 129 -5.03 -3.31 -23.29
N THR A 130 -4.95 -2.37 -24.22
CA THR A 130 -3.73 -2.05 -24.97
C THR A 130 -2.66 -1.36 -24.13
N VAL A 131 -1.39 -1.61 -24.45
CA VAL A 131 -0.24 -1.09 -23.69
C VAL A 131 0.01 0.42 -23.85
N ASP A 132 -0.63 1.05 -24.82
CA ASP A 132 -0.55 2.48 -25.12
C ASP A 132 -1.45 3.34 -24.22
N THR A 133 -2.38 2.73 -23.48
CA THR A 133 -3.34 3.46 -22.65
C THR A 133 -2.92 3.43 -21.16
N PRO A 134 -2.68 4.58 -20.52
CA PRO A 134 -2.25 4.64 -19.11
C PRO A 134 -3.18 3.94 -18.12
N LEU A 135 -4.50 4.03 -18.34
CA LEU A 135 -5.50 3.40 -17.47
C LEU A 135 -5.33 1.87 -17.39
N HIS A 136 -5.03 1.22 -18.53
CA HIS A 136 -4.78 -0.22 -18.56
C HIS A 136 -3.49 -0.59 -17.79
N TYR A 137 -2.48 0.28 -17.84
CA TYR A 137 -1.25 0.09 -17.07
C TYR A 137 -1.49 0.15 -15.56
N TYR A 138 -2.38 1.03 -15.08
CA TYR A 138 -2.67 1.16 -13.65
C TYR A 138 -3.16 -0.17 -13.06
N GLU A 139 -4.12 -0.81 -13.72
CA GLU A 139 -4.62 -2.12 -13.30
C GLU A 139 -3.56 -3.22 -13.46
N TYR A 140 -2.88 -3.29 -14.60
CA TYR A 140 -1.79 -4.24 -14.85
C TYR A 140 -0.72 -4.19 -13.75
N SER A 141 -0.33 -2.98 -13.33
CA SER A 141 0.71 -2.78 -12.33
C SER A 141 0.37 -3.32 -10.94
N LEU A 142 -0.94 -3.43 -10.60
CA LEU A 142 -1.38 -4.06 -9.37
C LEU A 142 -1.09 -5.57 -9.40
N TYR A 143 -1.37 -6.23 -10.53
CA TYR A 143 -1.06 -7.66 -10.69
C TYR A 143 0.45 -7.91 -10.66
N CYS A 144 1.26 -7.07 -11.32
CA CYS A 144 2.73 -7.15 -11.31
C CYS A 144 3.37 -7.12 -9.92
N LYS A 145 2.64 -6.66 -8.90
CA LYS A 145 3.14 -6.50 -7.53
C LYS A 145 2.31 -7.28 -6.51
N SER A 146 1.42 -8.15 -7.00
CA SER A 146 0.50 -8.96 -6.19
C SER A 146 -0.38 -8.11 -5.25
N LEU A 147 -0.76 -6.91 -5.71
CA LEU A 147 -1.60 -5.94 -5.00
C LEU A 147 -3.08 -6.01 -5.38
N ASN A 148 -3.41 -6.74 -6.46
CA ASN A 148 -4.79 -6.97 -6.86
C ASN A 148 -5.43 -8.06 -6.00
N VAL A 149 -5.83 -7.68 -4.78
CA VAL A 149 -6.55 -8.55 -3.85
C VAL A 149 -8.04 -8.23 -3.91
N SER A 150 -8.87 -9.25 -4.18
CA SER A 150 -10.33 -9.12 -4.18
C SER A 150 -10.83 -8.78 -2.78
N THR A 151 -11.72 -7.80 -2.68
CA THR A 151 -12.40 -7.42 -1.42
C THR A 151 -13.85 -7.90 -1.39
N ARG A 152 -14.27 -8.73 -2.35
CA ARG A 152 -15.68 -9.13 -2.51
C ARG A 152 -16.23 -9.86 -1.28
N GLU A 153 -15.50 -10.81 -0.74
CA GLU A 153 -15.92 -11.56 0.46
C GLU A 153 -16.07 -10.63 1.66
N PHE A 154 -15.07 -9.78 1.91
CA PHE A 154 -15.15 -8.79 2.99
C PHE A 154 -16.35 -7.84 2.83
N ASN A 155 -16.63 -7.36 1.61
CA ASN A 155 -17.82 -6.54 1.35
C ASN A 155 -19.12 -7.29 1.67
N ASN A 156 -19.22 -8.56 1.27
CA ASN A 156 -20.40 -9.38 1.54
C ASN A 156 -20.58 -9.60 3.05
N ASP A 157 -19.50 -9.91 3.77
CA ASP A 157 -19.53 -10.12 5.22
C ASP A 157 -20.00 -8.86 5.95
N VAL A 158 -19.47 -7.69 5.58
CA VAL A 158 -19.92 -6.41 6.13
C VAL A 158 -21.42 -6.21 5.87
N ILE A 159 -21.88 -6.38 4.63
CA ILE A 159 -23.29 -6.19 4.29
C ILE A 159 -24.19 -7.14 5.08
N ASN A 160 -23.80 -8.41 5.19
CA ASN A 160 -24.58 -9.43 5.88
C ASN A 160 -24.62 -9.19 7.39
N THR A 161 -23.49 -8.83 8.00
CA THR A 161 -23.41 -8.53 9.43
C THR A 161 -24.22 -7.29 9.78
N LEU A 162 -24.08 -6.20 9.01
CA LEU A 162 -24.84 -4.97 9.26
C LEU A 162 -26.35 -5.23 9.15
N LYS A 163 -26.80 -5.99 8.15
CA LYS A 163 -28.22 -6.38 8.01
C LYS A 163 -28.73 -7.13 9.25
N LYS A 164 -27.99 -8.15 9.73
CA LYS A 164 -28.36 -8.92 10.92
C LYS A 164 -28.38 -8.09 12.21
N LYS A 165 -27.54 -7.05 12.28
CA LYS A 165 -27.42 -6.19 13.46
C LYS A 165 -28.52 -5.14 13.51
N ILE A 166 -29.02 -4.67 12.36
CA ILE A 166 -30.15 -3.73 12.29
C ILE A 166 -31.41 -4.33 12.93
N ASP A 167 -31.62 -5.65 12.86
CA ASP A 167 -32.75 -6.30 13.54
C ASP A 167 -32.67 -6.22 15.08
N ASN A 168 -31.48 -5.94 15.64
CA ASN A 168 -31.22 -5.93 17.08
C ASN A 168 -30.87 -4.54 17.63
N TYR A 169 -30.44 -3.62 16.77
CA TYR A 169 -29.95 -2.30 17.15
C TYR A 169 -30.38 -1.26 16.10
N ASP A 170 -31.08 -0.22 16.55
CA ASP A 170 -31.43 0.92 15.69
C ASP A 170 -30.17 1.68 15.23
N ASN A 171 -29.16 1.76 16.10
CA ASN A 171 -27.87 2.36 15.83
C ASN A 171 -26.73 1.52 16.42
N ILE A 172 -25.83 1.07 15.55
CA ILE A 172 -24.68 0.23 15.94
C ILE A 172 -23.69 0.98 16.84
N ILE A 173 -23.49 2.28 16.61
CA ILE A 173 -22.56 3.08 17.42
C ILE A 173 -23.07 3.19 18.86
N ASP A 174 -24.36 3.45 19.05
CA ASP A 174 -24.96 3.54 20.38
C ASP A 174 -24.86 2.20 21.12
N ALA A 175 -25.11 1.09 20.42
CA ALA A 175 -24.93 -0.25 20.98
C ALA A 175 -23.49 -0.53 21.44
N ILE A 176 -22.48 -0.02 20.74
CA ILE A 176 -21.07 -0.14 21.15
C ILE A 176 -20.81 0.74 22.38
N ILE A 177 -21.30 1.99 22.38
CA ILE A 177 -21.16 2.92 23.50
C ILE A 177 -21.70 2.29 24.79
N ASP A 178 -22.91 1.73 24.73
CA ASP A 178 -23.57 1.10 25.88
C ASP A 178 -22.82 -0.15 26.35
N LYS A 179 -22.40 -1.02 25.41
CA LYS A 179 -21.69 -2.26 25.75
C LYS A 179 -20.40 -2.00 26.53
N TYR A 180 -19.66 -0.95 26.18
CA TYR A 180 -18.35 -0.67 26.76
C TYR A 180 -18.34 0.55 27.70
N ASN A 181 -19.51 1.13 28.02
CA ASN A 181 -19.64 2.32 28.87
C ASN A 181 -18.72 3.48 28.45
N ILE A 182 -18.69 3.77 27.14
CA ILE A 182 -17.76 4.76 26.57
C ILE A 182 -18.18 6.17 27.01
N PRO A 183 -17.28 7.01 27.55
CA PRO A 183 -17.64 8.35 28.02
C PRO A 183 -17.94 9.31 26.87
N LYS A 184 -18.91 10.20 27.08
CA LYS A 184 -19.27 11.29 26.16
C LYS A 184 -18.30 12.45 26.26
N ARG A 185 -17.98 13.09 25.13
CA ARG A 185 -17.43 14.45 25.08
C ARG A 185 -18.36 15.40 24.32
N THR A 186 -18.36 16.67 24.74
CA THR A 186 -19.19 17.74 24.13
C THR A 186 -18.33 18.81 23.45
N SER A 187 -17.09 18.48 23.13
CA SER A 187 -16.14 19.38 22.47
C SER A 187 -16.55 19.67 21.03
N ASN A 188 -16.20 20.86 20.54
CA ASN A 188 -16.43 21.28 19.16
C ASN A 188 -15.44 20.60 18.21
N VAL A 189 -15.65 19.31 17.92
CA VAL A 189 -14.73 18.53 17.08
C VAL A 189 -14.98 18.80 15.60
N PHE A 190 -13.91 19.09 14.87
CA PHE A 190 -13.95 19.22 13.42
C PHE A 190 -12.79 18.50 12.76
N THR A 191 -12.95 18.13 11.49
CA THR A 191 -11.91 17.47 10.68
C THR A 191 -11.38 18.43 9.62
N ILE A 192 -10.17 18.20 9.12
CA ILE A 192 -9.61 18.95 7.99
C ILE A 192 -8.92 17.98 7.02
N ASP A 193 -9.46 17.90 5.82
CA ASP A 193 -9.11 16.86 4.85
C ASP A 193 -9.08 17.40 3.40
N SER A 194 -8.74 16.54 2.43
CA SER A 194 -8.92 16.93 1.02
C SER A 194 -10.41 17.01 0.66
N GLU A 195 -10.79 17.87 -0.29
CA GLU A 195 -12.18 18.00 -0.77
C GLU A 195 -12.78 16.67 -1.25
N THR A 196 -11.93 15.76 -1.73
CA THR A 196 -12.34 14.43 -2.22
C THR A 196 -12.29 13.33 -1.15
N SER A 197 -11.88 13.64 0.08
CA SER A 197 -11.78 12.67 1.17
C SER A 197 -13.18 12.26 1.64
N ILE A 198 -13.41 10.95 1.68
CA ILE A 198 -14.62 10.34 2.27
C ILE A 198 -14.33 9.48 3.50
N ASP A 199 -13.05 9.20 3.76
CA ASP A 199 -12.61 8.38 4.88
C ASP A 199 -11.79 9.29 5.80
N LEU A 200 -12.47 9.91 6.78
CA LEU A 200 -11.91 10.88 7.72
C LEU A 200 -11.44 10.13 8.96
N ASP A 201 -10.13 9.94 9.07
CA ASP A 201 -9.49 9.19 10.17
C ASP A 201 -9.38 10.01 11.45
N ASP A 202 -9.18 11.32 11.31
CA ASP A 202 -8.78 12.23 12.38
C ASP A 202 -9.63 13.51 12.46
N GLY A 203 -9.72 14.03 13.68
CA GLY A 203 -10.42 15.27 14.01
C GLY A 203 -9.73 15.98 15.17
N ILE A 204 -10.00 17.26 15.33
CA ILE A 204 -9.35 18.11 16.32
C ILE A 204 -10.37 19.00 17.04
N SER A 205 -10.03 19.41 18.25
CA SER A 205 -10.71 20.49 18.96
C SER A 205 -9.75 21.20 19.90
N ILE A 206 -10.16 22.37 20.37
CA ILE A 206 -9.50 23.08 21.46
C ILE A 206 -10.53 23.44 22.52
N GLN A 207 -10.28 23.07 23.77
CA GLN A 207 -11.18 23.34 24.88
C GLN A 207 -10.43 23.31 26.21
N ASP A 208 -10.77 24.22 27.13
CA ASP A 208 -10.27 24.22 28.51
C ASP A 208 -8.73 24.17 28.64
N GLY A 209 -8.04 24.83 27.71
CA GLY A 209 -6.58 24.87 27.68
C GLY A 209 -5.89 23.61 27.13
N ASN A 210 -6.64 22.70 26.50
CA ASN A 210 -6.13 21.51 25.83
C ASN A 210 -6.43 21.54 24.34
N ILE A 211 -5.46 21.13 23.54
CA ILE A 211 -5.67 20.70 22.15
C ILE A 211 -5.94 19.20 22.19
N SER A 212 -7.04 18.76 21.61
CA SER A 212 -7.44 17.35 21.58
C SER A 212 -7.41 16.84 20.15
N VAL A 213 -6.77 15.69 19.96
CA VAL A 213 -6.70 15.00 18.66
C VAL A 213 -7.47 13.69 18.77
N TYR A 214 -8.46 13.52 17.90
CA TYR A 214 -9.40 12.41 17.87
C TYR A 214 -9.05 11.51 16.69
N ILE A 215 -8.79 10.23 16.93
CA ILE A 215 -8.57 9.22 15.89
C ILE A 215 -9.71 8.21 15.95
N SER A 216 -10.31 7.89 14.81
CA SER A 216 -11.37 6.88 14.70
C SER A 216 -10.95 5.55 15.35
N ASN A 217 -11.72 5.05 16.31
CA ASN A 217 -11.41 3.77 16.97
C ASN A 217 -11.92 2.60 16.12
N VAL A 218 -11.25 2.31 15.01
CA VAL A 218 -11.63 1.23 14.09
C VAL A 218 -11.66 -0.16 14.73
N PRO A 219 -10.71 -0.56 15.61
CA PRO A 219 -10.73 -1.89 16.23
C PRO A 219 -12.01 -2.23 17.00
N ILE A 220 -12.55 -1.29 17.78
CA ILE A 220 -13.75 -1.57 18.58
C ILE A 220 -14.98 -1.87 17.69
N ILE A 221 -15.08 -1.18 16.55
CA ILE A 221 -16.15 -1.37 15.56
C ILE A 221 -16.00 -2.74 14.89
N ILE A 222 -14.79 -3.11 14.46
CA ILE A 222 -14.52 -4.41 13.83
C ILE A 222 -14.82 -5.55 14.81
N ASP A 223 -14.42 -5.42 16.07
CA ASP A 223 -14.62 -6.43 17.10
C ASP A 223 -16.10 -6.63 17.41
N PHE A 224 -16.86 -5.54 17.58
CA PHE A 224 -18.30 -5.61 17.81
C PHE A 224 -19.06 -6.28 16.66
N LEU A 225 -18.60 -6.05 15.42
CA LEU A 225 -19.16 -6.66 14.22
C LEU A 225 -18.61 -8.06 13.93
N ASN A 226 -17.62 -8.55 14.70
CA ASN A 226 -16.95 -9.83 14.50
C ASN A 226 -16.38 -10.01 13.07
N LEU A 227 -15.76 -8.95 12.55
CA LEU A 227 -15.27 -8.89 11.15
C LEU A 227 -13.76 -9.18 11.00
N TRP A 228 -13.05 -9.53 12.08
CA TRP A 228 -11.60 -9.76 12.03
C TRP A 228 -11.17 -10.81 11.01
N ASN A 229 -11.93 -11.90 10.85
CA ASN A 229 -11.61 -12.96 9.89
C ASN A 229 -11.94 -12.60 8.44
N SER A 230 -12.66 -11.49 8.20
CA SER A 230 -13.06 -11.04 6.85
C SER A 230 -11.98 -10.20 6.15
N PHE A 231 -10.94 -9.79 6.88
CA PHE A 231 -9.83 -9.04 6.32
C PHE A 231 -9.07 -9.84 5.26
N THR A 232 -8.72 -9.15 4.18
CA THR A 232 -7.92 -9.71 3.09
C THR A 232 -6.43 -9.43 3.31
N ASN A 233 -5.58 -9.90 2.40
CA ASN A 233 -4.15 -9.56 2.41
C ASN A 233 -3.86 -8.10 2.00
N ARG A 234 -4.87 -7.27 1.73
CA ARG A 234 -4.73 -5.84 1.46
C ARG A 234 -4.45 -5.08 2.77
N ILE A 235 -3.21 -4.64 2.96
CA ILE A 235 -2.75 -3.99 4.20
C ILE A 235 -2.95 -2.47 4.25
N SER A 236 -3.28 -1.85 3.11
CA SER A 236 -3.46 -0.40 3.01
C SER A 236 -4.25 -0.03 1.77
N THR A 237 -4.87 1.15 1.81
CA THR A 237 -5.53 1.74 0.65
C THR A 237 -4.50 2.18 -0.39
N ILE A 238 -4.75 1.83 -1.66
CA ILE A 238 -3.88 2.17 -2.78
C ILE A 238 -4.55 3.30 -3.58
N TYR A 239 -3.88 4.45 -3.70
CA TYR A 239 -4.38 5.58 -4.48
C TYR A 239 -3.72 5.59 -5.86
N LEU A 240 -4.49 5.27 -6.89
CA LEU A 240 -4.10 5.41 -8.29
C LEU A 240 -4.74 6.68 -8.87
N PRO A 241 -4.22 7.21 -9.99
CA PRO A 241 -4.74 8.44 -10.59
C PRO A 241 -6.21 8.36 -11.01
N ASP A 242 -6.69 7.18 -11.40
CA ASP A 242 -8.07 6.94 -11.82
C ASP A 242 -9.01 6.62 -10.65
N LYS A 243 -8.53 5.86 -9.65
CA LYS A 243 -9.36 5.41 -8.54
C LYS A 243 -8.58 5.03 -7.28
N LYS A 244 -9.32 5.04 -6.17
CA LYS A 244 -8.89 4.55 -4.86
C LYS A 244 -9.29 3.08 -4.69
N HIS A 245 -8.33 2.23 -4.33
CA HIS A 245 -8.58 0.85 -3.91
C HIS A 245 -8.52 0.73 -2.38
N SER A 246 -9.66 0.94 -1.73
CA SER A 246 -9.79 0.98 -0.27
C SER A 246 -9.40 -0.31 0.42
N MET A 247 -8.78 -0.18 1.60
CA MET A 247 -8.48 -1.30 2.50
C MET A 247 -9.75 -1.89 3.11
N LEU A 248 -10.62 -1.03 3.62
CA LEU A 248 -11.90 -1.41 4.22
C LEU A 248 -13.05 -1.27 3.19
N PRO A 249 -14.08 -2.13 3.28
CA PRO A 249 -15.35 -1.94 2.59
C PRO A 249 -15.96 -0.58 2.88
N LEU A 250 -16.57 0.06 1.87
CA LEU A 250 -17.13 1.41 1.99
C LEU A 250 -18.12 1.54 3.16
N LYS A 251 -19.02 0.58 3.35
CA LYS A 251 -19.99 0.63 4.46
C LYS A 251 -19.33 0.61 5.84
N LEU A 252 -18.22 -0.13 5.97
CA LEU A 252 -17.46 -0.19 7.21
C LEU A 252 -16.63 1.09 7.39
N SER A 253 -15.99 1.58 6.33
CA SER A 253 -15.21 2.82 6.40
C SER A 253 -16.09 4.02 6.77
N GLN A 254 -17.31 4.10 6.23
CA GLN A 254 -18.26 5.16 6.58
C GLN A 254 -18.77 5.07 8.03
N LEU A 255 -18.95 3.87 8.56
CA LEU A 255 -19.28 3.68 9.98
C LEU A 255 -18.15 4.18 10.91
N CYS A 256 -16.89 4.12 10.46
CA CYS A 256 -15.73 4.57 11.21
C CYS A 256 -15.39 6.05 10.99
N SER A 257 -15.60 6.57 9.77
CA SER A 257 -15.21 7.91 9.33
C SER A 257 -15.81 8.99 10.23
N LEU A 258 -15.04 10.00 10.61
CA LEU A 258 -15.48 11.12 11.45
C LEU A 258 -16.38 12.11 10.69
N ASN A 259 -17.51 11.62 10.21
CA ASN A 259 -18.48 12.36 9.39
C ASN A 259 -19.24 13.40 10.21
N GLU A 260 -19.43 14.58 9.61
CA GLU A 260 -20.17 15.71 10.17
C GLU A 260 -21.56 15.31 10.66
N LYS A 261 -21.93 15.85 11.82
CA LYS A 261 -23.18 15.64 12.57
C LYS A 261 -23.41 14.22 13.07
N GLU A 262 -22.45 13.32 12.89
CA GLU A 262 -22.58 11.96 13.36
C GLU A 262 -21.80 11.71 14.66
N THR A 263 -22.34 10.82 15.49
CA THR A 263 -21.65 10.35 16.70
C THR A 263 -20.61 9.30 16.34
N ARG A 264 -19.41 9.44 16.89
CA ARG A 264 -18.25 8.57 16.61
C ARG A 264 -17.44 8.25 17.85
N ILE A 265 -16.89 7.04 17.87
CA ILE A 265 -16.01 6.54 18.92
C ILE A 265 -14.57 6.80 18.50
N CYS A 266 -13.83 7.49 19.36
CA CYS A 266 -12.49 7.95 19.07
C CYS A 266 -11.51 7.56 20.18
N LEU A 267 -10.30 7.18 19.78
CA LEU A 267 -9.13 7.29 20.65
C LEU A 267 -8.70 8.75 20.66
N VAL A 268 -8.56 9.36 21.81
CA VAL A 268 -8.30 10.81 21.94
C VAL A 268 -7.07 11.08 22.76
N MET A 269 -6.19 11.93 22.23
CA MET A 269 -5.05 12.48 22.94
C MET A 269 -5.34 13.94 23.29
N ASP A 270 -5.39 14.24 24.57
CA ASP A 270 -5.45 15.61 25.07
C ASP A 270 -4.03 16.11 25.33
N ILE A 271 -3.72 17.32 24.86
CA ILE A 271 -2.40 17.95 25.00
C ILE A 271 -2.61 19.30 25.67
N ASN A 272 -2.10 19.45 26.89
CA ASN A 272 -2.20 20.71 27.61
C ASN A 272 -1.28 21.76 26.99
N ILE A 273 -1.86 22.91 26.60
CA ILE A 273 -1.14 23.95 25.86
C ILE A 273 -0.02 24.58 26.71
N LYS A 274 -0.19 24.64 28.03
CA LYS A 274 0.77 25.27 28.95
C LYS A 274 1.86 24.32 29.40
N THR A 275 1.49 23.09 29.78
CA THR A 275 2.43 22.13 30.39
C THR A 275 3.01 21.14 29.38
N LEU A 276 2.43 21.06 28.17
CA LEU A 276 2.72 20.04 27.15
C LEU A 276 2.51 18.59 27.63
N GLN A 277 1.90 18.41 28.81
CA GLN A 277 1.48 17.11 29.28
C GLN A 277 0.36 16.60 28.41
N TYR A 278 0.34 15.29 28.20
CA TYR A 278 -0.67 14.65 27.40
C TYR A 278 -1.28 13.44 28.11
N SER A 279 -2.55 13.16 27.79
CA SER A 279 -3.29 11.99 28.25
C SER A 279 -3.96 11.30 27.07
N LEU A 280 -4.19 10.00 27.20
CA LEU A 280 -4.85 9.19 26.18
C LEU A 280 -6.09 8.55 26.79
N SER A 281 -7.19 8.57 26.05
CA SER A 281 -8.47 8.00 26.49
C SER A 281 -9.31 7.57 25.30
N THR A 282 -10.39 6.84 25.55
CA THR A 282 -11.42 6.61 24.54
C THR A 282 -12.70 7.33 24.92
N CYS A 283 -13.35 7.96 23.94
CA CYS A 283 -14.64 8.61 24.13
C CYS A 283 -15.53 8.42 22.91
N TYR A 284 -16.79 8.84 23.05
CA TYR A 284 -17.62 9.15 21.89
C TYR A 284 -17.92 10.66 21.83
N VAL A 285 -18.03 11.19 20.62
CA VAL A 285 -18.25 12.61 20.36
C VAL A 285 -19.08 12.78 19.08
N ASN A 286 -19.85 13.87 19.00
CA ASN A 286 -20.53 14.26 17.76
C ASN A 286 -19.61 15.20 16.97
N ILE A 287 -19.38 14.89 15.69
CA ILE A 287 -18.50 15.71 14.85
C ILE A 287 -19.27 16.95 14.41
N ASN A 288 -18.80 18.15 14.72
CA ASN A 288 -19.51 19.37 14.39
C ASN A 288 -19.40 19.74 12.91
N LYS A 289 -18.21 19.60 12.31
CA LYS A 289 -17.95 20.03 10.94
C LYS A 289 -16.82 19.24 10.28
N ASN A 290 -16.96 18.93 9.00
CA ASN A 290 -15.84 18.49 8.18
C ASN A 290 -15.40 19.64 7.28
N TYR A 291 -14.12 20.02 7.34
CA TYR A 291 -13.53 21.05 6.50
C TYR A 291 -12.62 20.46 5.42
N SER A 292 -12.53 21.16 4.29
CA SER A 292 -11.44 20.98 3.32
C SER A 292 -10.23 21.84 3.67
N TYR A 293 -9.03 21.39 3.33
CA TYR A 293 -7.81 22.20 3.49
C TYR A 293 -7.96 23.58 2.83
N GLU A 294 -7.59 24.61 3.59
CA GLU A 294 -7.59 26.03 3.16
C GLU A 294 -8.95 26.59 2.70
N GLU A 295 -10.08 25.91 2.96
CA GLU A 295 -11.37 26.47 2.57
C GLU A 295 -11.72 27.74 3.35
N SER A 296 -12.48 28.64 2.73
CA SER A 296 -12.75 29.96 3.33
C SER A 296 -13.44 29.88 4.69
N SER A 297 -14.32 28.89 4.89
CA SER A 297 -15.03 28.71 6.16
C SER A 297 -14.09 28.29 7.30
N LEU A 298 -13.12 27.42 7.03
CA LEU A 298 -12.07 27.00 7.95
C LEU A 298 -11.17 28.17 8.35
N LEU A 299 -10.77 29.00 7.38
CA LEU A 299 -9.88 30.14 7.63
C LEU A 299 -10.51 31.22 8.53
N THR A 300 -11.84 31.19 8.71
CA THR A 300 -12.57 32.05 9.65
C THR A 300 -12.93 31.35 10.96
N ASN A 301 -12.63 30.07 11.11
CA ASN A 301 -12.95 29.29 12.30
C ASN A 301 -12.03 29.71 13.47
N PRO A 302 -12.57 30.18 14.61
CA PRO A 302 -11.77 30.69 15.72
C PRO A 302 -10.92 29.61 16.40
N ASP A 303 -11.44 28.39 16.50
CA ASP A 303 -10.74 27.25 17.11
C ASP A 303 -9.53 26.85 16.24
N TYR A 304 -9.72 26.79 14.91
CA TYR A 304 -8.63 26.56 13.96
C TYR A 304 -7.54 27.63 14.07
N LEU A 305 -7.92 28.91 14.05
CA LEU A 305 -6.96 30.02 14.15
C LEU A 305 -6.18 29.96 15.46
N MET A 306 -6.84 29.65 16.58
CA MET A 306 -6.19 29.50 17.88
C MET A 306 -5.18 28.35 17.89
N ILE A 307 -5.55 27.17 17.38
CA ILE A 307 -4.64 26.01 17.30
C ILE A 307 -3.46 26.33 16.37
N LYS A 308 -3.72 26.97 15.22
CA LYS A 308 -2.69 27.39 14.26
C LYS A 308 -1.67 28.34 14.91
N ASP A 309 -2.13 29.31 15.67
CA ASP A 309 -1.27 30.27 16.37
C ASP A 309 -0.43 29.59 17.46
N ILE A 310 -1.02 28.66 18.23
CA ILE A 310 -0.33 27.90 19.28
C ILE A 310 0.79 27.03 18.71
N LEU A 311 0.53 26.36 17.59
CA LEU A 311 1.50 25.46 16.95
C LEU A 311 2.47 26.20 16.02
N HIS A 312 2.23 27.50 15.76
CA HIS A 312 2.96 28.27 14.75
C HIS A 312 2.90 27.64 13.35
N ALA A 313 1.81 26.95 13.04
CA ALA A 313 1.62 26.26 11.78
C ALA A 313 1.39 27.25 10.62
N LYS A 314 2.02 27.02 9.47
CA LYS A 314 1.92 27.92 8.31
C LYS A 314 0.51 27.92 7.71
N ASN A 315 -0.09 26.74 7.62
CA ASN A 315 -1.39 26.50 7.00
C ASN A 315 -2.04 25.24 7.60
N SER A 316 -3.24 24.89 7.16
CA SER A 316 -4.00 23.74 7.67
C SER A 316 -3.33 22.39 7.39
N HIS A 317 -2.56 22.25 6.31
CA HIS A 317 -1.78 21.04 6.06
C HIS A 317 -0.67 20.85 7.10
N ASP A 318 0.07 21.93 7.41
CA ASP A 318 1.16 21.94 8.39
C ASP A 318 0.63 21.60 9.79
N LEU A 319 -0.49 22.24 10.18
CA LEU A 319 -1.17 22.02 11.46
C LEU A 319 -1.55 20.55 11.65
N ILE A 320 -2.26 19.96 10.69
CA ILE A 320 -2.67 18.55 10.79
C ILE A 320 -1.45 17.64 10.81
N THR A 321 -0.45 17.92 9.97
CA THR A 321 0.78 17.12 9.93
C THR A 321 1.50 17.12 11.28
N GLU A 322 1.65 18.28 11.91
CA GLU A 322 2.29 18.41 13.22
C GLU A 322 1.54 17.65 14.30
N LEU A 323 0.21 17.83 14.39
CA LEU A 323 -0.62 17.12 15.36
C LEU A 323 -0.58 15.60 15.18
N MET A 324 -0.64 15.11 13.94
CA MET A 324 -0.52 13.67 13.67
C MET A 324 0.87 13.14 14.04
N ILE A 325 1.93 13.90 13.77
CA ILE A 325 3.30 13.52 14.17
C ILE A 325 3.41 13.47 15.71
N MET A 326 2.88 14.47 16.41
CA MET A 326 2.85 14.50 17.88
C MET A 326 2.11 13.28 18.45
N PHE A 327 0.91 12.99 17.94
CA PHE A 327 0.12 11.84 18.38
C PHE A 327 0.90 10.53 18.20
N ASN A 328 1.42 10.29 17.00
CA ASN A 328 2.20 9.09 16.67
C ASN A 328 3.46 8.95 17.56
N LYS A 329 4.18 10.04 17.83
CA LYS A 329 5.36 10.03 18.71
C LYS A 329 4.98 9.75 20.17
N ASN A 330 3.94 10.39 20.67
CA ASN A 330 3.53 10.27 22.07
C ASN A 330 2.95 8.88 22.38
N CYS A 331 2.29 8.21 21.43
CA CYS A 331 1.86 6.82 21.56
C CYS A 331 3.02 5.84 21.80
N VAL A 332 4.23 6.12 21.29
CA VAL A 332 5.41 5.30 21.59
C VAL A 332 5.71 5.29 23.09
N ASN A 333 5.54 6.44 23.77
CA ASN A 333 5.79 6.52 25.21
C ASN A 333 4.76 5.74 26.03
N TYR A 334 3.52 5.61 25.55
CA TYR A 334 2.51 4.73 26.16
C TYR A 334 2.82 3.26 25.94
N MET A 335 3.36 2.88 24.79
CA MET A 335 3.67 1.49 24.46
C MET A 335 4.97 0.97 25.10
N LYS A 336 5.95 1.85 25.31
CA LYS A 336 7.29 1.52 25.84
C LYS A 336 7.28 0.66 27.11
N PRO A 337 6.50 0.97 28.17
CA PRO A 337 6.44 0.16 29.38
C PRO A 337 6.03 -1.29 29.13
N TYR A 338 5.22 -1.53 28.09
CA TYR A 338 4.71 -2.85 27.73
C TYR A 338 5.58 -3.61 26.72
N GLN A 339 6.59 -2.94 26.14
CA GLN A 339 7.53 -3.51 25.17
C GLN A 339 6.86 -4.22 23.98
N ASN A 340 5.74 -3.68 23.51
CA ASN A 340 4.94 -4.25 22.43
C ASN A 340 4.57 -3.19 21.38
N GLY A 341 3.80 -3.58 20.37
CA GLY A 341 3.40 -2.72 19.25
C GLY A 341 4.31 -2.82 18.02
N ILE A 342 3.90 -2.11 16.97
CA ILE A 342 4.58 -2.10 15.66
C ILE A 342 5.09 -0.68 15.39
N TYR A 343 6.40 -0.54 15.29
CA TYR A 343 7.10 0.74 15.18
C TYR A 343 7.53 0.99 13.74
N LYS A 344 7.61 2.26 13.36
CA LYS A 344 8.08 2.68 12.06
C LYS A 344 9.54 3.11 12.16
N ILE A 345 10.37 2.59 11.27
CA ILE A 345 11.80 2.89 11.21
C ILE A 345 12.03 4.10 10.31
N ASN A 346 12.86 5.04 10.76
CA ASN A 346 13.27 6.24 10.01
C ASN A 346 14.75 6.20 9.60
N ASN A 347 15.32 5.01 9.37
CA ASN A 347 16.72 4.87 8.97
C ASN A 347 16.79 4.66 7.45
N GLY A 348 17.35 5.63 6.71
CA GLY A 348 17.50 5.60 5.24
C GLY A 348 18.30 4.41 4.69
N LEU A 349 18.98 3.67 5.56
CA LEU A 349 19.75 2.48 5.19
C LEU A 349 18.94 1.18 5.24
N ASN A 350 17.78 1.15 5.92
CA ASN A 350 17.03 -0.09 6.13
C ASN A 350 15.88 -0.26 5.12
N HIS A 351 15.85 -1.42 4.45
CA HIS A 351 14.74 -1.81 3.56
C HIS A 351 13.42 -2.10 4.29
N LYS A 352 13.44 -2.17 5.63
CA LYS A 352 12.27 -2.40 6.49
C LYS A 352 11.66 -1.06 6.88
N LEU A 353 10.34 -0.94 6.75
CA LEU A 353 9.59 0.23 7.16
C LEU A 353 9.03 0.08 8.59
N TYR A 354 8.72 -1.15 8.97
CA TYR A 354 8.14 -1.52 10.26
C TYR A 354 8.95 -2.62 10.95
N GLU A 355 9.02 -2.53 12.26
CA GLU A 355 9.60 -3.55 13.15
C GLU A 355 8.80 -3.70 14.44
N THR A 356 9.11 -4.76 15.17
CA THR A 356 8.65 -4.98 16.54
C THR A 356 9.37 -4.03 17.50
N TYR A 357 8.95 -4.01 18.77
CA TYR A 357 9.60 -3.19 19.78
C TYR A 357 11.13 -3.31 19.80
N ASN A 358 11.79 -2.15 19.85
CA ASN A 358 13.21 -1.97 20.07
C ASN A 358 13.41 -0.68 20.90
N THR A 359 14.47 -0.61 21.72
CA THR A 359 14.76 0.51 22.63
C THR A 359 15.00 1.83 21.92
N GLU A 360 15.44 1.79 20.65
CA GLU A 360 15.70 2.98 19.82
C GLU A 360 14.46 3.50 19.07
N THR A 361 13.31 2.86 19.22
CA THR A 361 12.09 3.25 18.48
C THR A 361 11.53 4.58 18.98
N THR A 362 11.28 5.49 18.03
CA THR A 362 10.81 6.86 18.32
C THR A 362 9.51 7.21 17.60
N TYR A 363 8.99 6.32 16.75
CA TYR A 363 7.81 6.59 15.94
C TYR A 363 7.00 5.32 15.64
N MET A 364 5.68 5.47 15.56
CA MET A 364 4.75 4.43 15.12
C MET A 364 3.68 5.05 14.23
N HIS A 365 2.82 4.22 13.64
CA HIS A 365 1.65 4.71 12.89
C HIS A 365 0.38 4.28 13.61
N ILE A 366 -0.48 5.24 13.93
CA ILE A 366 -1.75 5.02 14.63
C ILE A 366 -2.88 5.93 14.11
N THR A 367 -2.56 7.04 13.48
CA THR A 367 -3.51 8.12 13.14
C THR A 367 -4.27 7.92 11.84
N SER A 368 -4.24 6.73 11.23
CA SER A 368 -4.91 6.46 9.95
C SER A 368 -5.49 5.05 9.79
N PRO A 369 -6.30 4.59 10.76
CA PRO A 369 -6.76 3.21 10.85
C PRO A 369 -7.75 2.78 9.75
N ILE A 370 -8.48 3.70 9.10
CA ILE A 370 -9.37 3.35 7.98
C ILE A 370 -8.56 2.93 6.74
N ARG A 371 -7.34 3.45 6.58
CA ARG A 371 -6.50 3.25 5.38
C ARG A 371 -5.22 2.46 5.58
N ARG A 372 -4.85 2.10 6.82
CA ARG A 372 -3.63 1.33 7.12
C ARG A 372 -3.88 0.30 8.22
N LEU A 373 -3.51 -0.94 7.92
CA LEU A 373 -3.66 -2.07 8.84
C LEU A 373 -2.80 -1.90 10.10
N VAL A 374 -1.56 -1.39 9.96
CA VAL A 374 -0.64 -1.20 11.10
C VAL A 374 -1.26 -0.30 12.16
N ASP A 375 -1.98 0.74 11.74
CA ASP A 375 -2.68 1.65 12.64
C ASP A 375 -3.79 0.92 13.42
N ILE A 376 -4.59 0.06 12.77
CA ILE A 376 -5.58 -0.80 13.45
C ILE A 376 -4.90 -1.70 14.50
N LEU A 377 -3.78 -2.35 14.14
CA LEU A 377 -3.04 -3.23 15.04
C LEU A 377 -2.47 -2.47 16.24
N ASN A 378 -1.97 -1.26 16.02
CA ASN A 378 -1.43 -0.41 17.07
C ASN A 378 -2.53 0.15 17.99
N ILE A 379 -3.69 0.57 17.46
CA ILE A 379 -4.83 0.98 18.29
C ILE A 379 -5.32 -0.22 19.13
N TYR A 380 -5.44 -1.41 18.54
CA TYR A 380 -5.81 -2.63 19.26
C TYR A 380 -4.88 -2.90 20.44
N GLN A 381 -3.56 -2.87 20.20
CA GLN A 381 -2.58 -3.15 21.24
C GLN A 381 -2.61 -2.09 22.34
N LEU A 382 -2.78 -0.82 21.96
CA LEU A 382 -2.81 0.30 22.89
C LEU A 382 -4.02 0.21 23.82
N CYS A 383 -5.21 -0.02 23.25
CA CYS A 383 -6.44 -0.22 23.99
C CYS A 383 -6.38 -1.44 24.94
N THR A 384 -5.65 -2.49 24.54
CA THR A 384 -5.44 -3.68 25.37
C THR A 384 -4.49 -3.41 26.54
N ASN A 385 -3.39 -2.68 26.31
CA ASN A 385 -2.40 -2.35 27.35
C ASN A 385 -2.99 -1.52 28.50
N ASP A 386 -3.85 -0.57 28.16
CA ASP A 386 -4.49 0.32 29.12
C ASP A 386 -5.71 -0.33 29.81
N ASN A 387 -6.00 -1.61 29.52
CA ASN A 387 -7.24 -2.30 29.92
C ASN A 387 -8.52 -1.51 29.59
N GLN A 388 -8.48 -0.67 28.54
CA GLN A 388 -9.64 0.12 28.11
C GLN A 388 -10.72 -0.79 27.51
N PHE A 389 -10.31 -1.84 26.80
CA PHE A 389 -11.23 -2.80 26.17
C PHE A 389 -10.70 -4.22 26.26
N THR A 390 -11.60 -5.15 26.54
CA THR A 390 -11.37 -6.59 26.35
C THR A 390 -11.86 -6.99 24.97
N PHE A 391 -10.93 -7.12 24.03
CA PHE A 391 -11.24 -7.59 22.68
C PHE A 391 -11.50 -9.10 22.65
N SER A 392 -12.17 -9.57 21.60
CA SER A 392 -12.46 -10.98 21.40
C SER A 392 -11.20 -11.82 21.11
N GLU A 393 -11.30 -13.15 21.27
CA GLU A 393 -10.24 -14.08 20.90
C GLU A 393 -9.90 -14.01 19.39
N THR A 394 -10.89 -13.72 18.55
CA THR A 394 -10.68 -13.56 17.10
C THR A 394 -9.82 -12.34 16.80
N ALA A 395 -9.95 -11.25 17.57
CA ALA A 395 -9.08 -10.08 17.50
C ALA A 395 -7.63 -10.42 17.87
N ASN A 396 -7.44 -11.16 18.97
CA ASN A 396 -6.09 -11.58 19.40
C ASN A 396 -5.41 -12.47 18.36
N ARG A 397 -6.13 -13.44 17.81
CA ARG A 397 -5.63 -14.29 16.71
C ARG A 397 -5.28 -13.45 15.48
N PHE A 398 -6.12 -12.47 15.13
CA PHE A 398 -5.88 -11.56 14.02
C PHE A 398 -4.59 -10.75 14.23
N TYR A 399 -4.43 -10.13 15.40
CA TYR A 399 -3.24 -9.36 15.76
C TYR A 399 -1.98 -10.21 15.66
N ASN A 400 -1.94 -11.38 16.32
CA ASN A 400 -0.77 -12.26 16.32
C ASN A 400 -0.41 -12.75 14.91
N ASN A 401 -1.40 -13.09 14.07
CA ASN A 401 -1.15 -13.48 12.70
C ASN A 401 -0.46 -12.37 11.89
N TRP A 402 -0.88 -11.12 12.04
CA TRP A 402 -0.29 -9.99 11.30
C TRP A 402 1.03 -9.51 11.88
N TYR A 403 1.18 -9.56 13.21
CA TYR A 403 2.43 -9.31 13.91
C TYR A 403 3.55 -10.25 13.40
N ASN A 404 3.22 -11.54 13.20
CA ASN A 404 4.14 -12.53 12.63
C ASN A 404 4.34 -12.39 11.10
N LYS A 405 3.64 -11.46 10.44
CA LYS A 405 3.70 -11.20 8.98
C LYS A 405 4.31 -9.82 8.66
N LEU A 406 5.12 -9.24 9.54
CA LEU A 406 5.74 -7.94 9.33
C LEU A 406 6.59 -7.86 8.04
N ASP A 407 7.29 -8.92 7.66
CA ASP A 407 8.04 -8.94 6.39
C ASP A 407 7.11 -8.81 5.17
N TYR A 408 5.94 -9.44 5.23
CA TYR A 408 4.91 -9.27 4.21
C TYR A 408 4.37 -7.83 4.21
N ILE A 409 4.10 -7.24 5.37
CA ILE A 409 3.63 -5.85 5.48
C ILE A 409 4.66 -4.89 4.88
N ASN A 410 5.94 -5.06 5.22
CA ASN A 410 7.05 -4.27 4.70
C ASN A 410 7.18 -4.36 3.18
N LYS A 411 7.22 -5.59 2.65
CA LYS A 411 7.31 -5.85 1.21
C LYS A 411 6.11 -5.26 0.47
N THR A 412 4.91 -5.44 1.00
CA THR A 412 3.67 -4.96 0.39
C THR A 412 3.59 -3.43 0.41
N THR A 413 3.97 -2.79 1.53
CA THR A 413 4.00 -1.32 1.61
C THR A 413 4.98 -0.72 0.60
N LYS A 414 6.16 -1.32 0.44
CA LYS A 414 7.15 -0.92 -0.58
C LYS A 414 6.59 -1.06 -2.00
N ASN A 415 5.89 -2.16 -2.27
CA ASN A 415 5.23 -2.39 -3.56
C ASN A 415 4.14 -1.36 -3.83
N ILE A 416 3.28 -1.05 -2.84
CA ILE A 416 2.24 -0.03 -2.94
C ILE A 416 2.86 1.33 -3.30
N ARG A 417 3.87 1.79 -2.56
CA ARG A 417 4.55 3.07 -2.83
C ARG A 417 5.13 3.14 -4.25
N LYS A 418 5.79 2.06 -4.70
CA LYS A 418 6.36 1.97 -6.05
C LYS A 418 5.29 2.03 -7.12
N THR A 419 4.19 1.30 -6.95
CA THR A 419 3.08 1.28 -7.89
C THR A 419 2.43 2.66 -7.98
N GLN A 420 2.05 3.25 -6.84
CA GLN A 420 1.42 4.58 -6.82
C GLN A 420 2.31 5.65 -7.45
N SER A 421 3.60 5.68 -7.10
CA SER A 421 4.53 6.68 -7.64
C SER A 421 4.68 6.53 -9.15
N LYS A 422 4.77 5.30 -9.65
CA LYS A 422 4.88 5.05 -11.09
C LYS A 422 3.59 5.41 -11.84
N CYS A 423 2.42 5.08 -11.31
CA CYS A 423 1.14 5.43 -11.93
C CYS A 423 0.91 6.95 -11.91
N LYS A 424 1.22 7.62 -10.79
CA LYS A 424 1.17 9.09 -10.70
C LYS A 424 2.06 9.75 -11.74
N LEU A 425 3.31 9.28 -11.86
CA LEU A 425 4.23 9.83 -12.84
C LEU A 425 3.76 9.61 -14.29
N LEU A 426 3.17 8.44 -14.59
CA LEU A 426 2.57 8.18 -15.89
C LEU A 426 1.37 9.11 -16.17
N SER A 427 0.54 9.41 -15.16
CA SER A 427 -0.61 10.30 -15.31
C SER A 427 -0.25 11.77 -15.57
N LEU A 428 0.91 12.20 -15.08
CA LEU A 428 1.37 13.57 -15.24
C LEU A 428 2.09 13.78 -16.57
N PHE A 429 2.56 12.71 -17.21
CA PHE A 429 3.49 12.81 -18.33
C PHE A 429 3.00 13.64 -19.51
N ASP A 430 1.74 13.46 -19.94
CA ASP A 430 1.24 14.20 -21.10
C ASP A 430 1.21 15.73 -20.87
N LYS A 431 1.15 16.17 -19.60
CA LYS A 431 1.16 17.59 -19.20
C LYS A 431 2.57 18.11 -18.92
N GLU A 432 3.45 17.24 -18.45
CA GLU A 432 4.73 17.56 -17.81
C GLU A 432 5.96 17.11 -18.62
N ASN A 433 5.76 16.63 -19.85
CA ASN A 433 6.84 16.09 -20.67
C ASN A 433 7.93 17.15 -20.92
N HIS A 434 9.19 16.76 -20.73
CA HIS A 434 10.39 17.60 -20.89
C HIS A 434 10.56 18.77 -19.91
N ASN A 435 9.69 18.92 -18.92
CA ASN A 435 9.88 19.87 -17.84
C ASN A 435 11.07 19.47 -16.96
N VAL A 436 11.73 20.48 -16.41
CA VAL A 436 12.82 20.34 -15.45
C VAL A 436 12.23 20.57 -14.07
N TYR A 437 12.48 19.65 -13.16
CA TYR A 437 12.03 19.76 -11.78
C TYR A 437 13.19 19.74 -10.81
N LYS A 438 13.02 20.46 -9.72
CA LYS A 438 13.87 20.34 -8.54
C LYS A 438 13.49 19.08 -7.77
N GLY A 439 14.49 18.27 -7.44
CA GLY A 439 14.32 17.06 -6.66
C GLY A 439 15.40 16.91 -5.61
N GLN A 440 15.01 16.45 -4.43
CA GLN A 440 15.94 16.13 -3.35
C GLN A 440 16.37 14.66 -3.46
N VAL A 441 17.67 14.38 -3.35
CA VAL A 441 18.22 13.03 -3.45
C VAL A 441 18.58 12.44 -2.09
N PHE A 442 18.38 11.13 -1.92
CA PHE A 442 18.69 10.41 -0.68
C PHE A 442 18.82 8.90 -0.96
N ASP A 443 19.18 8.11 0.06
CA ASP A 443 19.40 6.67 0.02
C ASP A 443 20.38 6.24 -1.09
N LYS A 444 21.60 6.80 -1.07
CA LYS A 444 22.67 6.44 -1.99
C LYS A 444 23.01 4.96 -1.86
N MET A 445 22.88 4.23 -2.96
CA MET A 445 23.26 2.81 -3.06
C MET A 445 24.27 2.62 -4.18
N LYS A 446 25.31 1.80 -3.94
CA LYS A 446 26.20 1.36 -5.02
C LYS A 446 25.40 0.45 -5.96
N TYR A 447 25.28 0.84 -7.24
CA TYR A 447 24.54 0.06 -8.24
C TYR A 447 25.45 -0.92 -8.96
N ASN A 448 26.64 -0.46 -9.36
CA ASN A 448 27.74 -1.28 -9.85
C ASN A 448 29.07 -0.56 -9.51
N GLU A 449 30.20 -0.99 -10.09
CA GLU A 449 31.51 -0.37 -9.78
C GLU A 449 31.59 1.12 -10.13
N ILE A 450 30.80 1.59 -11.09
CA ILE A 450 30.92 2.93 -11.70
C ILE A 450 29.70 3.82 -11.41
N LYS A 451 28.55 3.22 -11.06
CA LYS A 451 27.27 3.92 -10.93
C LYS A 451 26.70 3.82 -9.53
N TYR A 452 26.08 4.91 -9.12
CA TYR A 452 25.28 5.02 -7.92
C TYR A 452 23.80 5.10 -8.28
N LYS A 453 22.97 4.56 -7.40
CA LYS A 453 21.52 4.67 -7.46
C LYS A 453 21.05 5.50 -6.28
N TYR A 454 20.20 6.48 -6.56
CA TYR A 454 19.60 7.36 -5.56
C TYR A 454 18.08 7.26 -5.62
N GLN A 455 17.41 7.44 -4.48
CA GLN A 455 16.02 7.87 -4.47
C GLN A 455 15.98 9.38 -4.72
N VAL A 456 14.94 9.82 -5.42
CA VAL A 456 14.69 11.24 -5.73
C VAL A 456 13.25 11.56 -5.36
N PHE A 457 13.05 12.60 -4.56
CA PHE A 457 11.75 13.17 -4.28
C PHE A 457 11.61 14.50 -5.02
N ILE A 458 10.63 14.59 -5.91
CA ILE A 458 10.30 15.81 -6.65
C ILE A 458 9.10 16.45 -5.96
N SER A 459 9.32 17.57 -5.28
CA SER A 459 8.32 18.25 -4.43
C SER A 459 7.11 18.74 -5.22
N ASP A 460 7.36 19.39 -6.36
CA ASP A 460 6.35 20.14 -7.11
C ASP A 460 5.22 19.24 -7.62
N ILE A 461 5.59 18.02 -8.01
CA ILE A 461 4.65 16.98 -8.44
C ILE A 461 4.42 15.91 -7.36
N ASN A 462 5.08 16.01 -6.21
CA ASN A 462 5.03 15.08 -5.08
C ASN A 462 5.21 13.61 -5.56
N VAL A 463 6.34 13.32 -6.20
CA VAL A 463 6.69 12.01 -6.76
C VAL A 463 8.00 11.50 -6.18
N TYR A 464 8.00 10.23 -5.75
CA TYR A 464 9.20 9.47 -5.42
C TYR A 464 9.62 8.59 -6.60
N THR A 465 10.88 8.69 -7.02
CA THR A 465 11.43 7.87 -8.09
C THR A 465 12.92 7.60 -7.84
N THR A 466 13.61 7.01 -8.80
CA THR A 466 15.04 6.70 -8.68
C THR A 466 15.82 7.17 -9.89
N ILE A 467 17.04 7.62 -9.66
CA ILE A 467 18.03 7.87 -10.70
C ILE A 467 19.21 6.90 -10.52
N VAL A 468 19.78 6.46 -11.64
CA VAL A 468 21.06 5.75 -11.67
C VAL A 468 22.01 6.61 -12.48
N THR A 469 23.11 7.04 -11.87
CA THR A 469 24.05 7.99 -12.46
C THR A 469 25.49 7.62 -12.08
N GLU A 470 26.44 8.02 -12.91
CA GLU A 470 27.88 7.97 -12.63
C GLU A 470 28.31 9.16 -11.75
N ASN A 471 27.57 10.27 -11.83
CA ASN A 471 27.83 11.45 -11.01
C ASN A 471 27.54 11.16 -9.54
N GLU A 472 28.51 11.42 -8.68
CA GLU A 472 28.30 11.36 -7.24
C GLU A 472 27.45 12.56 -6.80
N LEU A 473 26.22 12.28 -6.39
CA LEU A 473 25.32 13.24 -5.77
C LEU A 473 25.43 13.18 -4.25
N PHE A 474 25.47 14.35 -3.61
CA PHE A 474 25.39 14.48 -2.16
C PHE A 474 23.96 14.30 -1.66
N GLU A 475 23.77 13.45 -0.66
CA GLU A 475 22.46 13.19 -0.05
C GLU A 475 21.88 14.45 0.60
N ASN A 476 20.55 14.54 0.61
CA ASN A 476 19.74 15.66 1.06
C ASN A 476 19.88 16.96 0.26
N ASN A 477 20.74 17.01 -0.77
CA ASN A 477 20.82 18.15 -1.68
C ASN A 477 19.72 18.10 -2.75
N GLU A 478 19.37 19.29 -3.24
CA GLU A 478 18.44 19.49 -4.36
C GLU A 478 19.22 19.56 -5.68
N TYR A 479 18.73 18.86 -6.70
CA TYR A 479 19.27 18.89 -8.07
C TYR A 479 18.11 19.03 -9.06
N GLU A 480 18.44 19.46 -10.28
CA GLU A 480 17.47 19.54 -11.36
C GLU A 480 17.42 18.23 -12.15
N PHE A 481 16.21 17.76 -12.42
CA PHE A 481 15.95 16.52 -13.14
C PHE A 481 14.99 16.74 -14.28
N LYS A 482 15.33 16.19 -15.44
CA LYS A 482 14.43 16.06 -16.58
C LYS A 482 13.81 14.67 -16.62
N ILE A 483 12.49 14.61 -16.81
CA ILE A 483 11.71 13.36 -16.82
C ILE A 483 11.51 12.90 -18.26
N PHE A 484 11.82 11.63 -18.53
CA PHE A 484 11.60 11.00 -19.84
C PHE A 484 10.83 9.69 -19.73
N ILE A 485 9.90 9.47 -20.66
CA ILE A 485 9.27 8.16 -20.88
C ILE A 485 9.80 7.57 -22.19
N PHE A 486 10.24 6.32 -22.11
CA PHE A 486 10.67 5.52 -23.23
C PHE A 486 9.75 4.30 -23.36
N HIS A 487 9.52 3.85 -24.59
CA HIS A 487 9.00 2.50 -24.81
C HIS A 487 10.13 1.49 -24.60
N ASP A 488 10.00 0.62 -23.60
CA ASP A 488 10.85 -0.55 -23.46
C ASP A 488 10.41 -1.58 -24.50
N GLU A 489 11.03 -1.56 -25.68
CA GLU A 489 10.69 -2.45 -26.81
C GLU A 489 10.76 -3.94 -26.42
N SER A 490 11.70 -4.31 -25.54
CA SER A 490 11.86 -5.69 -25.11
C SER A 490 10.64 -6.20 -24.33
N GLN A 491 10.06 -5.32 -23.50
CA GLN A 491 8.92 -5.62 -22.61
C GLN A 491 7.59 -5.07 -23.14
N LEU A 492 7.63 -4.34 -24.26
CA LEU A 492 6.48 -3.67 -24.87
C LEU A 492 5.71 -2.78 -23.88
N LYS A 493 6.42 -2.08 -22.98
CA LYS A 493 5.82 -1.23 -21.93
C LYS A 493 6.54 0.09 -21.77
N HIS A 494 5.84 1.11 -21.29
CA HIS A 494 6.45 2.39 -20.94
C HIS A 494 7.40 2.28 -19.73
N LYS A 495 8.56 2.91 -19.84
CA LYS A 495 9.58 3.03 -18.79
C LYS A 495 9.92 4.50 -18.58
N ILE A 496 9.88 4.92 -17.32
CA ILE A 496 10.19 6.30 -16.93
C ILE A 496 11.63 6.34 -16.40
N LYS A 497 12.41 7.34 -16.83
CA LYS A 497 13.76 7.60 -16.32
C LYS A 497 13.91 9.08 -16.00
N LEU A 498 14.63 9.36 -14.92
CA LEU A 498 15.19 10.68 -14.65
C LEU A 498 16.55 10.81 -15.32
N GLN A 499 16.84 12.02 -15.77
CA GLN A 499 18.17 12.46 -16.18
C GLN A 499 18.53 13.71 -15.36
N LEU A 500 19.76 13.78 -14.85
CA LEU A 500 20.29 15.02 -14.28
C LEU A 500 20.32 16.09 -15.36
N ASN A 501 19.70 17.23 -15.07
CA ASN A 501 19.81 18.41 -15.91
C ASN A 501 21.10 19.13 -15.52
N ASP A 502 22.22 18.64 -16.01
CA ASP A 502 23.49 19.35 -15.86
C ASP A 502 23.45 20.56 -16.80
N LEU A 503 23.02 21.72 -16.28
CA LEU A 503 23.43 23.00 -16.86
C LEU A 503 24.96 23.06 -16.70
N LYS A 504 25.69 22.64 -17.74
CA LYS A 504 27.10 23.01 -17.87
C LYS A 504 27.16 24.54 -17.81
N LEU A 505 27.67 25.06 -16.70
CA LEU A 505 28.34 26.37 -16.70
C LEU A 505 29.61 26.27 -17.52
#